data_AF-A0A1H6S4T1-F1
#
_entry.id   AF-A0A1H6S4T1-F1
#
_cell.length_a   1.000
_cell.length_b   1.000
_cell.length_c   1.000
_cell.angle_alpha   90.00
_cell.angle_beta   90.00
_cell.angle_gamma   90.00
#
_symmetry.space_group_name_H-M   'P 1'
#
loop_
_entity.id
_entity.type
_entity.pdbx_description
1 polymer ?
#
loop_
_entity_poly.entity_id
_entity_poly.type
_entity_poly.pdbx_seq_one_letter_code
_entity_poly.pdbx_strand_id
1 'polypeptide(L)'
;MRLNNNELYEFFIEKNILVLYHANTVSTSVTYFQQNGLLSRGAVENLGLNQTPQSSDEADKILDVWNDVFLDSTDLHAFFSRQNHYGPILFEFDVNLIQDENYEIWITKDNPIYWDSNFTDHQKYFLSVQELRETWDNYARQKKMITIRNNSTPILFDKVRRVIVDDPRVIITNGDIHLHNEAVNKIKSVVGDKHTLKGKFTTRICSNCWCRENYLNEVHVSDLKKIFL
;
A
#
# COMPACT_ATOMS: atom_id res chain seq x y z
N MET A 1 -18.14 -10.96 -0.26
CA MET A 1 -18.33 -11.61 -1.56
C MET A 1 -17.12 -11.44 -2.44
N ARG A 2 -16.72 -12.52 -3.10
CA ARG A 2 -15.64 -12.54 -4.07
C ARG A 2 -16.10 -12.00 -5.43
N LEU A 3 -15.37 -11.05 -6.00
CA LEU A 3 -15.58 -10.60 -7.39
C LEU A 3 -15.03 -11.64 -8.38
N ASN A 4 -15.61 -11.72 -9.58
CA ASN A 4 -15.05 -12.55 -10.66
C ASN A 4 -13.74 -11.92 -11.16
N ASN A 5 -12.62 -12.62 -10.93
CA ASN A 5 -11.27 -12.16 -11.25
C ASN A 5 -11.07 -11.83 -12.75
N ASN A 6 -11.62 -12.65 -13.66
CA ASN A 6 -11.47 -12.43 -15.10
C ASN A 6 -12.25 -11.21 -15.57
N GLU A 7 -13.52 -11.10 -15.17
CA GLU A 7 -14.33 -9.91 -15.46
C GLU A 7 -13.71 -8.65 -14.84
N LEU A 8 -13.14 -8.76 -13.63
CA LEU A 8 -12.51 -7.65 -12.94
C LEU A 8 -11.24 -7.19 -13.66
N TYR A 9 -10.43 -8.12 -14.16
CA TYR A 9 -9.26 -7.82 -14.96
C TYR A 9 -9.66 -7.07 -16.24
N GLU A 10 -10.67 -7.57 -16.97
CA GLU A 10 -11.22 -6.87 -18.15
C GLU A 10 -11.67 -5.45 -17.82
N PHE A 11 -12.43 -5.29 -16.72
CA PHE A 11 -12.86 -3.99 -16.24
C PHE A 11 -11.68 -3.04 -15.93
N PHE A 12 -10.61 -3.55 -15.32
CA PHE A 12 -9.41 -2.74 -15.06
C PHE A 12 -8.73 -2.31 -16.36
N ILE A 13 -8.65 -3.18 -17.37
CA ILE A 13 -8.16 -2.80 -18.70
C ILE A 13 -9.06 -1.75 -19.35
N GLU A 14 -10.39 -1.91 -19.30
CA GLU A 14 -11.37 -0.94 -19.79
C GLU A 14 -11.17 0.46 -19.16
N LYS A 15 -10.84 0.51 -17.87
CA LYS A 15 -10.58 1.76 -17.11
C LYS A 15 -9.12 2.23 -17.18
N ASN A 16 -8.28 1.61 -18.01
CA ASN A 16 -6.85 1.90 -18.15
C ASN A 16 -6.09 1.84 -16.80
N ILE A 17 -6.45 0.86 -15.97
CA ILE A 17 -5.79 0.54 -14.70
C ILE A 17 -4.81 -0.60 -14.99
N LEU A 18 -3.56 -0.23 -15.30
CA LEU A 18 -2.52 -1.19 -15.69
C LEU A 18 -1.63 -1.63 -14.52
N VAL A 19 -1.73 -0.93 -13.40
CA VAL A 19 -0.95 -1.19 -12.18
C VAL A 19 -1.77 -0.90 -10.94
N LEU A 20 -1.39 -1.57 -9.85
CA LEU A 20 -1.90 -1.33 -8.51
C LEU A 20 -0.76 -0.94 -7.57
N TYR A 21 -1.10 -0.29 -6.47
CA TYR A 21 -0.15 0.41 -5.61
C TYR A 21 -0.31 -0.02 -4.15
N HIS A 22 0.79 -0.18 -3.42
CA HIS A 22 0.77 -0.35 -1.97
C HIS A 22 1.87 0.50 -1.36
N ALA A 23 1.54 1.40 -0.44
CA ALA A 23 2.53 2.20 0.26
C ALA A 23 2.65 1.75 1.71
N ASN A 24 3.87 1.81 2.25
CA ASN A 24 4.11 1.52 3.65
C ASN A 24 5.35 2.25 4.17
N THR A 25 5.54 2.19 5.49
CA THR A 25 6.75 2.70 6.15
C THR A 25 7.98 1.88 5.78
N VAL A 26 9.17 2.42 6.04
CA VAL A 26 10.42 1.69 5.82
C VAL A 26 10.46 0.42 6.67
N SER A 27 10.13 0.52 7.96
CA SER A 27 10.17 -0.61 8.89
C SER A 27 9.25 -1.77 8.46
N THR A 28 7.99 -1.50 8.11
CA THR A 28 7.09 -2.55 7.61
C THR A 28 7.53 -3.10 6.26
N SER A 29 8.02 -2.24 5.35
CA SER A 29 8.50 -2.69 4.03
C SER A 29 9.72 -3.61 4.15
N VAL A 30 10.59 -3.38 5.13
CA VAL A 30 11.73 -4.26 5.44
C VAL A 30 11.26 -5.65 5.83
N THR A 31 10.19 -5.75 6.62
CA THR A 31 9.55 -7.04 6.91
C THR A 31 9.09 -7.73 5.63
N TYR A 32 8.46 -7.00 4.70
CA TYR A 32 8.06 -7.58 3.40
C TYR A 32 9.25 -8.07 2.58
N PHE A 33 10.38 -7.33 2.57
CA PHE A 33 11.60 -7.78 1.90
C PHE A 33 12.16 -9.06 2.54
N GLN A 34 12.21 -9.14 3.87
CA GLN A 34 12.69 -10.33 4.57
C GLN A 34 11.80 -11.56 4.32
N GLN A 35 10.50 -11.36 4.15
CA GLN A 35 9.54 -12.43 3.86
C GLN A 35 9.30 -12.67 2.37
N ASN A 36 9.96 -11.89 1.50
CA ASN A 36 9.84 -11.98 0.05
C ASN A 36 8.38 -11.90 -0.45
N GLY A 37 7.55 -11.04 0.16
CA GLY A 37 6.15 -10.84 -0.20
C GLY A 37 5.46 -9.78 0.66
N LEU A 38 4.34 -9.23 0.18
CA LEU A 38 3.42 -8.46 1.01
C LEU A 38 2.70 -9.38 2.00
N LEU A 39 2.46 -8.87 3.19
CA LEU A 39 1.71 -9.53 4.25
C LEU A 39 0.63 -8.58 4.77
N SER A 40 -0.55 -9.14 5.05
CA SER A 40 -1.57 -8.45 5.83
C SER A 40 -1.04 -8.12 7.23
N ARG A 41 -1.66 -7.13 7.89
CA ARG A 41 -1.26 -6.74 9.26
C ARG A 41 -1.44 -7.91 10.23
N GLY A 42 -2.49 -8.70 10.08
CA GLY A 42 -2.70 -9.90 10.87
C GLY A 42 -1.71 -11.03 10.60
N ALA A 43 -1.25 -11.21 9.37
CA ALA A 43 -0.18 -12.15 9.08
C ALA A 43 1.13 -11.74 9.75
N VAL A 44 1.48 -10.44 9.71
CA VAL A 44 2.66 -9.92 10.41
C VAL A 44 2.56 -10.16 11.92
N GLU A 45 1.41 -9.88 12.53
CA GLU A 45 1.19 -10.11 13.97
C GLU A 45 1.32 -11.60 14.34
N ASN A 46 0.64 -12.49 13.59
CA ASN A 46 0.64 -13.93 13.86
C ASN A 46 2.03 -14.57 13.69
N LEU A 47 2.86 -14.05 12.78
CA LEU A 47 4.23 -14.52 12.57
C LEU A 47 5.23 -13.90 13.55
N GLY A 48 4.80 -13.03 14.45
CA GLY A 48 5.70 -12.34 15.39
C GLY A 48 6.69 -11.40 14.71
N LEU A 49 6.30 -10.83 13.56
CA LEU A 49 7.14 -9.98 12.74
C LEU A 49 6.92 -8.49 13.08
N ASN A 50 7.85 -7.64 12.63
CA ASN A 50 7.78 -6.20 12.88
C ASN A 50 6.86 -5.49 11.87
N GLN A 51 6.02 -4.57 12.36
CA GLN A 51 5.33 -3.56 11.54
C GLN A 51 5.18 -2.27 12.32
N THR A 52 5.10 -1.17 11.60
CA THR A 52 4.75 0.12 12.20
C THR A 52 3.28 0.11 12.64
N PRO A 53 2.96 0.46 13.91
CA PRO A 53 1.57 0.58 14.38
C PRO A 53 0.81 1.66 13.62
N GLN A 54 -0.44 1.37 13.26
CA GLN A 54 -1.34 2.33 12.61
C GLN A 54 -2.52 2.65 13.51
N SER A 55 -3.10 3.85 13.35
CA SER A 55 -4.24 4.27 14.17
C SER A 55 -5.51 3.47 13.87
N SER A 56 -5.57 2.78 12.73
CA SER A 56 -6.72 1.93 12.34
C SER A 56 -6.64 0.52 12.90
N ASP A 57 -5.52 0.08 13.52
CA ASP A 57 -5.28 -1.33 13.83
C ASP A 57 -6.43 -2.03 14.58
N GLU A 58 -6.93 -1.39 15.63
CA GLU A 58 -8.05 -1.93 16.41
C GLU A 58 -9.37 -1.90 15.63
N ALA A 59 -9.59 -0.85 14.82
CA ALA A 59 -10.78 -0.76 13.98
C ALA A 59 -10.77 -1.84 12.88
N ASP A 60 -9.61 -2.10 12.27
CA ASP A 60 -9.43 -3.10 11.22
C ASP A 60 -9.73 -4.53 11.72
N LYS A 61 -9.41 -4.81 12.99
CA LYS A 61 -9.79 -6.07 13.67
C LYS A 61 -11.31 -6.18 13.85
N ILE A 62 -11.97 -5.10 14.28
CA ILE A 62 -13.43 -5.06 14.48
C ILE A 62 -14.18 -5.15 13.15
N LEU A 63 -13.64 -4.52 12.10
CA LEU A 63 -14.25 -4.44 10.76
C LEU A 63 -13.96 -5.66 9.87
N ASP A 64 -13.24 -6.66 10.40
CA ASP A 64 -12.87 -7.91 9.72
C ASP A 64 -12.03 -7.69 8.43
N VAL A 65 -11.08 -6.76 8.51
CA VAL A 65 -10.13 -6.47 7.43
C VAL A 65 -8.66 -6.55 7.87
N TRP A 66 -8.41 -6.96 9.12
CA TRP A 66 -7.07 -7.11 9.68
C TRP A 66 -6.17 -8.07 8.89
N ASN A 67 -6.77 -9.09 8.29
CA ASN A 67 -6.08 -10.09 7.48
C ASN A 67 -6.11 -9.77 5.97
N ASP A 68 -6.56 -8.58 5.56
CA ASP A 68 -6.58 -8.21 4.16
C ASP A 68 -5.28 -7.53 3.73
N VAL A 69 -4.90 -7.70 2.46
CA VAL A 69 -3.88 -6.87 1.80
C VAL A 69 -4.59 -5.83 0.95
N PHE A 70 -4.29 -4.55 1.20
CA PHE A 70 -4.91 -3.41 0.51
C PHE A 70 -4.02 -2.89 -0.61
N LEU A 71 -4.62 -2.65 -1.76
CA LEU A 71 -3.98 -2.04 -2.93
C LEU A 71 -4.83 -0.87 -3.43
N ASP A 72 -4.17 0.19 -3.88
CA ASP A 72 -4.79 1.35 -4.51
C ASP A 72 -4.70 1.24 -6.03
N SER A 73 -5.72 1.72 -6.73
CA SER A 73 -5.66 1.88 -8.20
C SER A 73 -4.88 3.13 -8.64
N THR A 74 -4.41 3.96 -7.70
CA THR A 74 -3.75 5.24 -7.96
C THR A 74 -2.56 5.42 -7.02
N ASP A 75 -1.45 5.95 -7.53
CA ASP A 75 -0.36 6.45 -6.67
C ASP A 75 -0.85 7.68 -5.90
N LEU A 76 -1.20 7.49 -4.62
CA LEU A 76 -1.74 8.55 -3.78
C LEU A 76 -0.74 9.71 -3.56
N HIS A 77 0.58 9.44 -3.57
CA HIS A 77 1.58 10.50 -3.47
C HIS A 77 1.45 11.42 -4.69
N ALA A 78 1.48 10.83 -5.89
CA ALA A 78 1.37 11.60 -7.14
C ALA A 78 0.02 12.31 -7.25
N PHE A 79 -1.08 11.62 -6.91
CA PHE A 79 -2.43 12.17 -7.01
C PHE A 79 -2.64 13.40 -6.14
N PHE A 80 -2.20 13.36 -4.88
CA PHE A 80 -2.35 14.48 -3.96
C PHE A 80 -1.19 15.49 -4.01
N SER A 81 -0.15 15.22 -4.81
CA SER A 81 1.07 16.04 -4.87
C SER A 81 1.67 16.32 -3.50
N ARG A 82 1.67 15.31 -2.62
CA ARG A 82 2.20 15.36 -1.25
C ARG A 82 2.64 13.98 -0.80
N GLN A 83 3.31 13.88 0.35
CA GLN A 83 3.77 12.60 0.90
C GLN A 83 2.62 11.61 1.08
N ASN A 84 2.89 10.33 0.83
CA ASN A 84 1.93 9.28 1.17
C ASN A 84 1.90 9.10 2.70
N HIS A 85 0.71 9.15 3.30
CA HIS A 85 0.54 9.00 4.74
C HIS A 85 0.87 7.59 5.25
N TYR A 86 0.80 6.57 4.39
CA TYR A 86 1.18 5.22 4.74
C TYR A 86 2.70 5.02 4.80
N GLY A 87 3.46 5.83 4.07
CA GLY A 87 4.92 5.86 4.14
C GLY A 87 5.62 6.04 2.78
N PRO A 88 6.96 6.12 2.79
CA PRO A 88 7.78 6.55 1.65
C PRO A 88 8.13 5.42 0.69
N ILE A 89 7.76 4.17 1.00
CA ILE A 89 8.02 3.02 0.14
C ILE A 89 6.72 2.68 -0.59
N LEU A 90 6.72 2.85 -1.91
CA LEU A 90 5.58 2.53 -2.77
C LEU A 90 5.92 1.34 -3.66
N PHE A 91 5.17 0.27 -3.53
CA PHE A 91 5.19 -0.87 -4.44
C PHE A 91 4.23 -0.61 -5.59
N GLU A 92 4.68 -0.86 -6.82
CA GLU A 92 3.85 -0.86 -8.02
C GLU A 92 3.78 -2.29 -8.57
N PHE A 93 2.58 -2.84 -8.66
CA PHE A 93 2.30 -4.20 -9.10
C PHE A 93 1.67 -4.20 -10.49
N ASP A 94 1.99 -5.22 -11.29
CA ASP A 94 1.28 -5.49 -12.53
C ASP A 94 -0.17 -5.91 -12.22
N VAL A 95 -1.13 -5.33 -12.94
CA VAL A 95 -2.56 -5.60 -12.73
C VAL A 95 -2.95 -7.06 -13.04
N ASN A 96 -2.12 -7.81 -13.77
CA ASN A 96 -2.34 -9.24 -14.00
C ASN A 96 -2.39 -10.07 -12.72
N LEU A 97 -1.97 -9.54 -11.55
CA LEU A 97 -2.16 -10.18 -10.26
C LEU A 97 -3.63 -10.53 -9.99
N ILE A 98 -4.55 -9.74 -10.54
CA ILE A 98 -5.99 -9.91 -10.36
C ILE A 98 -6.48 -11.22 -10.97
N GLN A 99 -5.78 -11.76 -11.97
CA GLN A 99 -6.16 -13.00 -12.65
C GLN A 99 -5.83 -14.26 -11.84
N ASP A 100 -5.13 -14.16 -10.70
CA ASP A 100 -4.85 -15.31 -9.85
C ASP A 100 -6.12 -15.75 -9.10
N GLU A 101 -6.67 -16.90 -9.48
CA GLU A 101 -7.90 -17.45 -8.91
C GLU A 101 -7.75 -17.91 -7.44
N ASN A 102 -6.54 -17.95 -6.90
CA ASN A 102 -6.33 -18.19 -5.46
C ASN A 102 -6.61 -16.92 -4.63
N TYR A 103 -6.60 -15.75 -5.25
CA TYR A 103 -6.91 -14.49 -4.57
C TYR A 103 -8.42 -14.22 -4.58
N GLU A 104 -8.98 -14.14 -3.38
CA GLU A 104 -10.31 -13.60 -3.16
C GLU A 104 -10.25 -12.08 -3.15
N ILE A 105 -10.73 -11.46 -4.23
CA ILE A 105 -10.62 -10.01 -4.44
C ILE A 105 -11.95 -9.33 -4.19
N TRP A 106 -11.94 -8.31 -3.33
CA TRP A 106 -13.07 -7.43 -3.05
C TRP A 106 -12.64 -5.98 -3.34
N ILE A 107 -13.61 -5.09 -3.58
CA ILE A 107 -13.31 -3.66 -3.77
C ILE A 107 -14.23 -2.83 -2.87
N THR A 108 -13.64 -1.93 -2.09
CA THR A 108 -14.37 -1.04 -1.20
C THR A 108 -14.98 0.14 -1.94
N LYS A 109 -16.13 0.64 -1.44
CA LYS A 109 -16.78 1.87 -1.92
C LYS A 109 -16.15 3.15 -1.33
N ASP A 110 -15.58 3.04 -0.14
CA ASP A 110 -14.79 4.08 0.53
C ASP A 110 -13.68 3.43 1.39
N ASN A 111 -12.79 4.24 1.94
CA ASN A 111 -11.73 3.77 2.84
C ASN A 111 -12.34 3.20 4.14
N PRO A 112 -11.92 2.00 4.61
CA PRO A 112 -12.44 1.38 5.83
C PRO A 112 -12.40 2.26 7.08
N ILE A 113 -11.49 3.25 7.16
CA ILE A 113 -11.44 4.19 8.29
C ILE A 113 -12.73 5.01 8.47
N TYR A 114 -13.58 5.08 7.45
CA TYR A 114 -14.87 5.80 7.49
C TYR A 114 -16.06 4.88 7.71
N TRP A 115 -15.85 3.58 7.91
CA TRP A 115 -16.95 2.65 8.13
C TRP A 115 -17.46 2.70 9.57
N ASP A 116 -18.78 2.65 9.70
CA ASP A 116 -19.43 2.32 10.96
C ASP A 116 -19.46 0.80 11.15
N SER A 117 -19.38 0.33 12.40
CA SER A 117 -19.44 -1.12 12.70
C SER A 117 -20.75 -1.76 12.26
N ASN A 118 -21.83 -0.98 12.13
CA ASN A 118 -23.14 -1.45 11.66
C ASN A 118 -23.28 -1.43 10.13
N PHE A 119 -22.28 -0.97 9.37
CA PHE A 119 -22.35 -0.99 7.92
C PHE A 119 -22.44 -2.42 7.39
N THR A 120 -23.41 -2.63 6.50
CA THR A 120 -23.57 -3.88 5.75
C THR A 120 -22.52 -4.00 4.65
N ASP A 121 -22.29 -5.22 4.16
CA ASP A 121 -21.39 -5.45 3.02
C ASP A 121 -21.79 -4.65 1.78
N HIS A 122 -23.09 -4.44 1.55
CA HIS A 122 -23.59 -3.63 0.43
C HIS A 122 -23.16 -2.15 0.54
N GLN A 123 -22.98 -1.63 1.76
CA GLN A 123 -22.50 -0.27 1.98
C GLN A 123 -20.96 -0.20 1.86
N LYS A 124 -20.26 -1.26 2.29
CA LYS A 124 -18.80 -1.32 2.33
C LYS A 124 -18.16 -1.62 0.98
N TYR A 125 -18.75 -2.55 0.22
CA TYR A 125 -18.13 -3.17 -0.95
C TYR A 125 -19.00 -3.06 -2.20
N PHE A 126 -18.35 -3.15 -3.36
CA PHE A 126 -19.03 -3.53 -4.60
C PHE A 126 -19.28 -5.04 -4.60
N LEU A 127 -20.47 -5.44 -5.00
CA LEU A 127 -20.97 -6.80 -4.91
C LEU A 127 -20.82 -7.57 -6.21
N SER A 128 -20.58 -6.89 -7.33
CA SER A 128 -20.29 -7.50 -8.62
C SER A 128 -19.43 -6.59 -9.51
N VAL A 129 -18.82 -7.18 -10.54
CA VAL A 129 -18.11 -6.40 -11.57
C VAL A 129 -19.07 -5.60 -12.43
N GLN A 130 -20.32 -6.07 -12.61
CA GLN A 130 -21.36 -5.29 -13.25
C GLN A 130 -21.67 -4.00 -12.47
N GLU A 131 -21.84 -4.08 -11.15
CA GLU A 131 -22.04 -2.90 -10.31
C GLU A 131 -20.85 -1.93 -10.42
N LEU A 132 -19.62 -2.45 -10.42
CA LEU A 132 -18.43 -1.65 -10.67
C LEU A 132 -18.51 -0.91 -12.01
N ARG A 133 -18.85 -1.60 -13.12
CA ARG A 133 -19.00 -0.97 -14.44
C ARG A 133 -20.04 0.15 -14.44
N GLU A 134 -21.17 -0.06 -13.78
CA GLU A 134 -22.28 0.89 -13.74
C GLU A 134 -22.02 2.09 -12.83
N THR A 135 -21.22 1.92 -11.78
CA THR A 135 -21.13 2.91 -10.69
C THR A 135 -19.71 3.39 -10.37
N TRP A 136 -18.68 2.96 -11.12
CA TRP A 136 -17.27 3.28 -10.86
C TRP A 136 -17.02 4.77 -10.60
N ASP A 137 -17.61 5.61 -11.44
CA ASP A 137 -17.43 7.06 -11.47
C ASP A 137 -18.31 7.79 -10.44
N ASN A 138 -19.21 7.09 -9.74
CA ASN A 138 -20.00 7.63 -8.63
C ASN A 138 -19.17 7.76 -7.33
N TYR A 139 -18.02 7.08 -7.27
CA TYR A 139 -17.12 7.09 -6.12
C TYR A 139 -15.77 7.65 -6.54
N ALA A 140 -15.09 8.37 -5.66
CA ALA A 140 -13.75 8.87 -5.96
C ALA A 140 -12.75 7.69 -6.09
N ARG A 141 -11.86 7.70 -7.10
CA ARG A 141 -10.97 6.57 -7.39
C ARG A 141 -10.01 6.26 -6.24
N GLN A 142 -9.45 7.30 -5.63
CA GLN A 142 -8.51 7.25 -4.52
C GLN A 142 -9.12 6.81 -3.17
N LYS A 143 -10.45 6.63 -3.12
CA LYS A 143 -11.16 6.13 -1.95
C LYS A 143 -11.44 4.62 -2.02
N LYS A 144 -11.37 4.05 -3.22
CA LYS A 144 -11.65 2.64 -3.47
C LYS A 144 -10.37 1.85 -3.30
N MET A 145 -10.39 0.87 -2.39
CA MET A 145 -9.29 -0.04 -2.18
C MET A 145 -9.64 -1.39 -2.77
N ILE A 146 -8.67 -1.98 -3.47
CA ILE A 146 -8.71 -3.37 -3.92
C ILE A 146 -8.13 -4.20 -2.79
N THR A 147 -8.89 -5.17 -2.29
CA THR A 147 -8.44 -6.02 -1.18
C THR A 147 -8.27 -7.46 -1.63
N ILE A 148 -7.16 -8.07 -1.23
CA ILE A 148 -6.98 -9.52 -1.27
C ILE A 148 -7.31 -10.03 0.14
N ARG A 149 -8.41 -10.76 0.25
CA ARG A 149 -8.97 -11.16 1.56
C ARG A 149 -8.15 -12.26 2.23
N ASN A 150 -8.17 -12.26 3.56
CA ASN A 150 -7.72 -13.38 4.39
C ASN A 150 -6.30 -13.89 4.06
N ASN A 151 -5.39 -12.96 3.77
CA ASN A 151 -4.01 -13.26 3.50
C ASN A 151 -3.24 -13.58 4.79
N SER A 152 -2.63 -14.76 4.84
CA SER A 152 -1.82 -15.25 5.97
C SER A 152 -0.36 -15.57 5.58
N THR A 153 -0.01 -15.43 4.30
CA THR A 153 1.31 -15.79 3.75
C THR A 153 1.84 -14.71 2.82
N PRO A 154 3.16 -14.60 2.59
CA PRO A 154 3.72 -13.57 1.72
C PRO A 154 3.23 -13.74 0.27
N ILE A 155 2.77 -12.64 -0.35
CA ILE A 155 2.23 -12.63 -1.73
C ILE A 155 2.79 -11.51 -2.61
N LEU A 156 2.51 -11.57 -3.92
CA LEU A 156 2.65 -10.51 -4.93
C LEU A 156 4.07 -10.05 -5.31
N PHE A 157 5.14 -10.51 -4.68
CA PHE A 157 6.49 -10.04 -5.04
C PHE A 157 6.93 -10.45 -6.45
N ASP A 158 6.40 -11.55 -6.98
CA ASP A 158 6.57 -11.94 -8.38
C ASP A 158 5.86 -10.97 -9.35
N LYS A 159 4.87 -10.21 -8.87
CA LYS A 159 4.09 -9.22 -9.63
C LYS A 159 4.61 -7.79 -9.48
N VAL A 160 5.61 -7.53 -8.65
CA VAL A 160 6.17 -6.18 -8.48
C VAL A 160 6.88 -5.75 -9.76
N ARG A 161 6.44 -4.63 -10.34
CA ARG A 161 7.12 -3.97 -11.47
C ARG A 161 8.31 -3.16 -10.98
N ARG A 162 8.07 -2.32 -9.96
CA ARG A 162 9.08 -1.48 -9.32
C ARG A 162 8.70 -1.15 -7.88
N VAL A 163 9.71 -0.77 -7.10
CA VAL A 163 9.55 -0.17 -5.77
C VAL A 163 10.10 1.25 -5.84
N ILE A 164 9.25 2.23 -5.51
CA ILE A 164 9.59 3.64 -5.52
C ILE A 164 9.88 4.07 -4.09
N VAL A 165 11.03 4.71 -3.88
CA VAL A 165 11.46 5.23 -2.58
C VAL A 165 11.43 6.75 -2.62
N ASP A 166 10.69 7.38 -1.72
CA ASP A 166 10.65 8.83 -1.65
C ASP A 166 12.00 9.42 -1.21
N ASP A 167 12.42 10.50 -1.86
CA ASP A 167 13.52 11.36 -1.41
C ASP A 167 12.97 12.75 -1.07
N PRO A 168 12.58 12.98 0.20
CA PRO A 168 12.11 14.29 0.61
C PRO A 168 13.24 15.30 0.75
N ARG A 169 14.52 14.88 0.69
CA ARG A 169 15.71 15.70 0.94
C ARG A 169 15.64 16.43 2.28
N VAL A 170 15.14 15.72 3.30
CA VAL A 170 14.97 16.19 4.69
C VAL A 170 16.05 15.60 5.58
N ILE A 171 16.59 16.44 6.47
CA ILE A 171 17.60 16.10 7.48
C ILE A 171 17.00 16.38 8.85
N ILE A 172 17.00 15.39 9.75
CA ILE A 172 16.70 15.63 11.16
C ILE A 172 17.96 16.21 11.80
N THR A 173 17.90 17.49 12.19
CA THR A 173 19.05 18.27 12.69
C THR A 173 19.69 17.66 13.94
N ASN A 174 18.88 17.09 14.84
CA ASN A 174 19.36 16.33 16.00
C ASN A 174 19.82 14.93 15.56
N GLY A 175 21.06 14.86 15.05
CA GLY A 175 21.75 13.62 14.68
C GLY A 175 22.25 13.55 13.24
N ASP A 176 22.07 14.61 12.44
CA ASP A 176 22.45 14.67 11.02
C ASP A 176 21.88 13.49 10.19
N ILE A 177 20.60 13.15 10.47
CA ILE A 177 19.95 11.98 9.90
C ILE A 177 19.27 12.34 8.58
N HIS A 178 19.84 11.88 7.47
CA HIS A 178 19.26 12.01 6.14
C HIS A 178 18.21 10.92 5.89
N LEU A 179 16.93 11.27 5.91
CA LEU A 179 15.82 10.30 5.87
C LEU A 179 15.89 9.33 4.68
N HIS A 180 16.19 9.85 3.48
CA HIS A 180 16.32 9.01 2.29
C HIS A 180 17.50 8.03 2.38
N ASN A 181 18.64 8.49 2.89
CA ASN A 181 19.83 7.65 3.01
C ASN A 181 19.59 6.51 4.01
N GLU A 182 18.95 6.79 5.14
CA GLU A 182 18.58 5.76 6.11
C GLU A 182 17.64 4.72 5.51
N ALA A 183 16.58 5.15 4.81
CA ALA A 183 15.67 4.26 4.13
C ALA A 183 16.42 3.35 3.12
N VAL A 184 17.27 3.93 2.27
CA VAL A 184 18.05 3.19 1.27
C VAL A 184 19.04 2.23 1.93
N ASN A 185 19.71 2.64 3.01
CA ASN A 185 20.65 1.78 3.74
C ASN A 185 19.93 0.57 4.33
N LYS A 186 18.75 0.78 4.93
CA LYS A 186 17.93 -0.30 5.49
C LYS A 186 17.41 -1.25 4.40
N ILE A 187 17.01 -0.74 3.25
CA ILE A 187 16.63 -1.57 2.10
C ILE A 187 17.82 -2.42 1.65
N LYS A 188 19.00 -1.81 1.45
CA LYS A 188 20.22 -2.51 1.01
C LYS A 188 20.69 -3.57 2.01
N SER A 189 20.42 -3.42 3.30
CA SER A 189 20.80 -4.43 4.30
C SER A 189 19.98 -5.72 4.22
N VAL A 190 18.82 -5.70 3.55
CA VAL A 190 17.95 -6.89 3.41
C VAL A 190 17.75 -7.34 1.95
N VAL A 191 17.86 -6.43 0.98
CA VAL A 191 17.75 -6.75 -0.45
C VAL A 191 19.13 -7.03 -1.04
N GLY A 192 19.57 -8.28 -0.91
CA GLY A 192 20.81 -8.79 -1.52
C GLY A 192 20.67 -9.12 -3.01
N ASP A 193 21.75 -9.62 -3.61
CA ASP A 193 21.82 -9.91 -5.06
C ASP A 193 20.88 -11.04 -5.53
N LYS A 194 20.49 -11.93 -4.62
CA LYS A 194 19.56 -13.04 -4.90
C LYS A 194 18.10 -12.71 -4.60
N HIS A 195 17.82 -11.52 -4.07
CA HIS A 195 16.48 -11.12 -3.70
C HIS A 195 15.64 -10.83 -4.96
N THR A 196 14.36 -11.24 -4.98
CA THR A 196 13.49 -11.12 -6.18
C THR A 196 13.31 -9.68 -6.66
N LEU A 197 13.40 -8.72 -5.74
CA LEU A 197 13.30 -7.29 -6.03
C LEU A 197 14.63 -6.61 -6.39
N LYS A 198 15.73 -7.36 -6.52
CA LYS A 198 17.02 -6.79 -6.92
C LYS A 198 16.86 -6.04 -8.26
N GLY A 199 17.29 -4.78 -8.31
CA GLY A 199 17.22 -3.94 -9.51
C GLY A 199 15.85 -3.31 -9.79
N LYS A 200 14.84 -3.52 -8.92
CA LYS A 200 13.50 -2.92 -9.09
C LYS A 200 13.29 -1.59 -8.35
N PHE A 201 14.30 -1.11 -7.62
CA PHE A 201 14.19 0.10 -6.80
C PHE A 201 14.51 1.36 -7.59
N THR A 202 13.67 2.38 -7.47
CA THR A 202 13.85 3.70 -8.08
C THR A 202 13.57 4.80 -7.07
N THR A 203 14.29 5.91 -7.13
CA THR A 203 14.01 7.08 -6.30
C THR A 203 12.91 7.93 -6.91
N ARG A 204 11.93 8.36 -6.10
CA ARG A 204 10.90 9.31 -6.55
C ARG A 204 11.55 10.67 -6.81
N ILE A 205 11.25 11.24 -7.97
CA ILE A 205 11.59 12.62 -8.29
C ILE A 205 10.31 13.45 -8.20
N CYS A 206 10.27 14.38 -7.25
CA CYS A 206 9.13 15.25 -7.04
C CYS A 206 9.30 16.59 -7.77
N SER A 207 8.37 16.92 -8.67
CA SER A 207 8.23 18.26 -9.28
C SER A 207 6.89 18.87 -8.84
N ASN A 208 6.91 20.01 -8.12
CA ASN A 208 5.72 20.66 -7.54
C ASN A 208 4.94 19.78 -6.53
N CYS A 209 5.66 19.12 -5.63
CA CYS A 209 5.10 18.30 -4.56
C CYS A 209 5.37 18.92 -3.19
N TRP A 210 4.39 18.85 -2.30
CA TRP A 210 4.44 19.42 -0.95
C TRP A 210 5.12 18.47 0.04
N CYS A 211 5.59 17.29 -0.41
CA CYS A 211 6.16 16.27 0.46
C CYS A 211 7.30 16.81 1.35
N ARG A 212 8.23 17.58 0.77
CA ARG A 212 9.36 18.15 1.53
C ARG A 212 8.89 19.18 2.55
N GLU A 213 8.03 20.09 2.13
CA GLU A 213 7.43 21.12 2.99
C GLU A 213 6.73 20.47 4.19
N ASN A 214 5.85 19.51 3.92
CA ASN A 214 5.06 18.84 4.95
C ASN A 214 5.95 18.05 5.92
N TYR A 215 6.97 17.34 5.42
CA TYR A 215 7.91 16.64 6.29
C TYR A 215 8.75 17.59 7.16
N LEU A 216 9.04 18.81 6.72
CA LEU A 216 9.78 19.80 7.51
C LEU A 216 8.88 20.50 8.54
N ASN A 217 7.63 20.78 8.18
CA ASN A 217 6.81 21.76 8.88
C ASN A 217 5.55 21.16 9.54
N GLU A 218 5.03 20.04 9.06
CA GLU A 218 3.76 19.45 9.49
C GLU A 218 3.90 18.10 10.20
N VAL A 219 5.02 17.39 10.02
CA VAL A 219 5.26 16.07 10.61
C VAL A 219 6.25 16.17 11.76
N HIS A 220 5.87 15.71 12.94
CA HIS A 220 6.77 15.71 14.09
C HIS A 220 7.98 14.80 13.86
N VAL A 221 9.13 15.15 14.46
CA VAL A 221 10.37 14.37 14.34
C VAL A 221 10.19 12.92 14.79
N SER A 222 9.36 12.66 15.82
CA SER A 222 9.02 11.30 16.25
C SER A 222 8.33 10.49 15.16
N ASP A 223 7.42 11.11 14.40
CA ASP A 223 6.69 10.47 13.32
C ASP A 223 7.58 10.26 12.09
N LEU A 224 8.46 11.22 11.78
CA LEU A 224 9.49 11.04 10.75
C LEU A 224 10.35 9.81 11.04
N LYS A 225 10.81 9.66 12.29
CA LYS A 225 11.57 8.48 12.71
C LYS A 225 10.75 7.20 12.57
N LYS A 226 9.49 7.20 13.00
CA LYS A 226 8.58 6.05 12.88
C LYS A 226 8.35 5.61 11.43
N ILE A 227 8.37 6.56 10.49
CA ILE A 227 8.09 6.31 9.06
C ILE A 227 9.34 5.88 8.29
N PHE A 228 10.51 6.45 8.59
CA PHE A 228 11.74 6.27 7.82
C PHE A 228 12.81 5.37 8.46
N LEU A 229 12.81 5.16 9.78
CA LEU A 229 13.84 4.41 10.51
C LEU A 229 13.30 3.07 11.04
#